data_AF-A0A7S3LIH5-F1
#
_entry.id   AF-A0A7S3LIH5-F1
#
_cell.length_a   1.000
_cell.length_b   1.000
_cell.length_c   1.000
_cell.angle_alpha   90.00
_cell.angle_beta   90.00
_cell.angle_gamma   90.00
#
_symmetry.space_group_name_H-M   'P 1'
#
loop_
_entity.id
_entity.type
_entity.pdbx_description
1 polymer ?
#
loop_
_entity_poly.entity_id
_entity_poly.type
_entity_poly.pdbx_seq_one_letter_code
_entity_poly.pdbx_strand_id
1 'polypeptide(L)'
;MDDTTIEPAAIGSSKVNHFSGVNRALVFVKPHACVPECIGFVRECLENNGVRVIRELARTGNRIEKSIDDHYAIPGGPAVVDSPHELFIPDTAKDSFRQKFGEDWDHVLRENRVMNAKSFAKRYDDVDLPHEWDHEETIKVRMGTGTKVAKLVNADAKHDRKHHYVINGFYLAMRERFVKENALVHFFTVEFDENKISWSCFRNEIIGGTDPSKAMKGSIRNLIYEDWERLGLDSIPDYGNNGVHASAGPIEAFRERLLWDDEFIDDPFNEINIRNDNLGGQLIAAGITMQTIHALINNADIETKSNTGILNSAFDATENLNTSDAIELIKNITRVKHEQKARRTRLIDKSSKLSCKVS
;
A
#
# COMPACT_ATOMS: atom_id res chain seq x y z
N MET A 1 -15.98 28.04 51.79
CA MET A 1 -17.16 27.77 50.97
C MET A 1 -17.13 28.78 49.84
N ASP A 2 -16.56 28.39 48.71
CA ASP A 2 -17.14 28.67 47.40
C ASP A 2 -16.38 27.79 46.39
N ASP A 3 -16.99 26.66 46.10
CA ASP A 3 -16.54 25.67 45.13
C ASP A 3 -17.24 26.05 43.82
N THR A 4 -16.55 26.80 42.96
CA THR A 4 -17.07 27.16 41.63
C THR A 4 -16.56 26.12 40.64
N THR A 5 -17.34 25.04 40.52
CA THR A 5 -17.26 24.09 39.43
C THR A 5 -17.56 24.82 38.11
N ILE A 6 -16.54 24.98 37.28
CA ILE A 6 -16.68 25.38 35.89
C ILE A 6 -17.15 24.13 35.13
N GLU A 7 -18.42 24.12 34.71
CA GLU A 7 -18.90 23.10 33.77
C GLU A 7 -18.09 23.18 32.45
N PRO A 8 -17.62 22.06 31.91
CA PRO A 8 -17.01 22.06 30.60
C PRO A 8 -18.08 22.36 29.54
N ALA A 9 -17.81 23.38 28.74
CA ALA A 9 -18.62 23.76 27.58
C ALA A 9 -18.91 22.53 26.71
N ALA A 10 -20.19 22.34 26.38
CA ALA A 10 -20.64 21.32 25.44
C ALA A 10 -19.91 21.52 24.10
N ILE A 11 -18.99 20.60 23.79
CA ILE A 11 -18.41 20.49 22.46
C ILE A 11 -19.55 20.07 21.54
N GLY A 12 -20.00 21.01 20.72
CA GLY A 12 -21.05 20.79 19.73
C GLY A 12 -20.68 19.60 18.84
N SER A 13 -21.56 18.62 18.78
CA SER A 13 -21.45 17.53 17.81
C SER A 13 -21.57 18.13 16.41
N SER A 14 -20.44 18.20 15.70
CA SER A 14 -20.49 18.30 14.25
C SER A 14 -21.23 17.06 13.76
N LYS A 15 -22.40 17.25 13.15
CA LYS A 15 -23.09 16.17 12.46
C LYS A 15 -22.19 15.72 11.32
N VAL A 16 -21.42 14.66 11.54
CA VAL A 16 -20.72 13.95 10.48
C VAL A 16 -21.82 13.37 9.58
N ASN A 17 -22.03 13.99 8.41
CA ASN A 17 -22.91 13.44 7.39
C ASN A 17 -22.24 12.18 6.85
N HIS A 18 -22.70 11.02 7.30
CA HIS A 18 -22.34 9.73 6.74
C HIS A 18 -23.12 9.57 5.44
N PHE A 19 -22.43 9.58 4.31
CA PHE A 19 -23.08 9.36 3.02
C PHE A 19 -23.00 7.87 2.70
N SER A 20 -24.13 7.18 2.77
CA SER A 20 -24.28 5.87 2.14
C SER A 20 -24.17 6.03 0.62
N GLY A 21 -23.56 5.06 -0.06
CA GLY A 21 -23.51 5.07 -1.54
C GLY A 21 -22.32 5.81 -2.15
N VAL A 22 -21.28 6.13 -1.37
CA VAL A 22 -20.05 6.75 -1.90
C VAL A 22 -18.82 5.93 -1.54
N ASN A 23 -17.90 5.86 -2.49
CA ASN A 23 -16.55 5.38 -2.31
C ASN A 23 -15.62 6.54 -1.97
N ARG A 24 -14.65 6.31 -1.06
CA ARG A 24 -13.58 7.26 -0.75
C ARG A 24 -12.21 6.62 -0.89
N ALA A 25 -11.31 7.31 -1.58
CA ALA A 25 -9.95 6.86 -1.84
C ALA A 25 -8.92 7.91 -1.42
N LEU A 26 -7.69 7.45 -1.18
CA LEU A 26 -6.50 8.28 -1.20
C LEU A 26 -5.86 8.15 -2.59
N VAL A 27 -5.53 9.27 -3.21
CA VAL A 27 -4.72 9.34 -4.42
C VAL A 27 -3.53 10.22 -4.13
N PHE A 28 -2.32 9.81 -4.49
CA PHE A 28 -1.17 10.70 -4.35
C PHE A 28 -0.27 10.68 -5.57
N VAL A 29 0.25 11.86 -5.91
CA VAL A 29 1.29 12.08 -6.90
C VAL A 29 2.62 11.73 -6.26
N LYS A 30 3.33 10.78 -6.87
CA LYS A 30 4.60 10.26 -6.37
C LYS A 30 5.72 11.30 -6.53
N PRO A 31 6.81 11.22 -5.76
CA PRO A 31 7.87 12.23 -5.76
C PRO A 31 8.46 12.57 -7.14
N HIS A 32 8.61 11.59 -8.04
CA HIS A 32 9.14 11.81 -9.38
C HIS A 32 8.21 12.62 -10.30
N ALA A 33 6.92 12.70 -9.98
CA ALA A 33 5.90 13.41 -10.74
C ALA A 33 5.30 14.58 -9.95
N CYS A 34 5.83 14.88 -8.76
CA CYS A 34 5.28 15.84 -7.83
C CYS A 34 5.65 17.29 -8.20
N VAL A 35 5.35 17.67 -9.45
CA VAL A 35 5.54 19.00 -10.02
C VAL A 35 4.18 19.67 -10.25
N PRO A 36 4.08 21.02 -10.20
CA PRO A 36 2.80 21.74 -10.24
C PRO A 36 1.90 21.36 -11.42
N GLU A 37 2.50 21.19 -12.61
CA GLU A 37 1.81 20.85 -13.85
C GLU A 37 1.15 19.47 -13.76
N CYS A 38 1.90 18.45 -13.33
CA CYS A 38 1.37 17.10 -13.15
C CYS A 38 0.35 17.02 -12.01
N ILE A 39 0.53 17.77 -10.91
CA ILE A 39 -0.44 17.84 -9.81
C ILE A 39 -1.77 18.43 -10.30
N GLY A 40 -1.71 19.55 -11.02
CA GLY A 40 -2.88 20.19 -11.63
C GLY A 40 -3.60 19.26 -12.59
N PHE A 41 -2.84 18.60 -13.45
CA PHE A 41 -3.34 17.62 -14.42
C PHE A 41 -4.07 16.44 -13.74
N VAL A 42 -3.47 15.83 -12.70
CA VAL A 42 -4.11 14.73 -11.97
C VAL A 42 -5.43 15.17 -11.33
N ARG A 43 -5.48 16.36 -10.73
CA ARG A 43 -6.71 16.92 -10.16
C ARG A 43 -7.80 17.06 -11.23
N GLU A 44 -7.46 17.68 -12.36
CA GLU A 44 -8.39 17.90 -13.46
C GLU A 44 -8.92 16.58 -14.03
N CYS A 45 -8.04 15.58 -14.23
CA CYS A 45 -8.47 14.26 -14.70
C CYS A 45 -9.45 13.58 -13.73
N LEU A 46 -9.21 13.68 -12.41
CA LEU A 46 -10.14 13.14 -11.42
C LEU A 46 -11.51 13.82 -11.53
N GLU A 47 -11.54 15.15 -11.53
CA GLU A 47 -12.78 15.93 -11.58
C GLU A 47 -13.56 15.72 -12.88
N ASN A 48 -12.87 15.69 -14.03
CA ASN A 48 -13.48 15.42 -15.33
C ASN A 48 -14.08 14.00 -15.44
N ASN A 49 -13.59 13.05 -14.64
CA ASN A 49 -14.15 11.71 -14.55
C ASN A 49 -15.21 11.56 -13.44
N GLY A 50 -15.70 12.67 -12.88
CA GLY A 50 -16.73 12.65 -11.82
C GLY A 50 -16.22 12.19 -10.45
N VAL A 51 -14.90 12.17 -10.25
CA VAL A 51 -14.25 11.89 -8.96
C VAL A 51 -13.98 13.22 -8.26
N ARG A 52 -14.69 13.48 -7.17
CA ARG A 52 -14.64 14.76 -6.45
C ARG A 52 -13.47 14.78 -5.48
N VAL A 53 -12.61 15.80 -5.56
CA VAL A 53 -11.59 16.05 -4.54
C VAL A 53 -12.25 16.67 -3.31
N ILE A 54 -12.09 16.03 -2.14
CA ILE A 54 -12.68 16.49 -0.87
C ILE A 54 -11.64 17.11 0.07
N ARG A 55 -10.38 16.73 -0.09
CA ARG A 55 -9.25 17.28 0.67
C ARG A 55 -8.00 17.16 -0.17
N GLU A 56 -7.10 18.11 0.01
CA GLU A 56 -5.84 18.18 -0.71
C GLU A 56 -4.74 18.68 0.22
N LEU A 57 -3.61 17.97 0.26
CA LEU A 57 -2.48 18.24 1.15
C LEU A 57 -1.16 17.85 0.46
N ALA A 58 -0.03 18.32 1.01
CA ALA A 58 1.31 17.96 0.54
C ALA A 58 2.26 17.77 1.72
N ARG A 59 3.18 16.81 1.62
CA ARG A 59 4.17 16.49 2.67
C ARG A 59 5.57 16.22 2.12
N THR A 60 6.57 16.70 2.84
CA THR A 60 8.00 16.49 2.53
C THR A 60 8.56 15.19 3.11
N GLY A 61 9.62 14.65 2.49
CA GLY A 61 10.25 13.36 2.79
C GLY A 61 10.47 13.03 4.27
N ASN A 62 11.00 14.00 5.02
CA ASN A 62 11.26 13.84 6.46
C ASN A 62 10.00 13.67 7.32
N ARG A 63 8.85 14.22 6.90
CA ARG A 63 7.58 14.07 7.61
C ARG A 63 6.79 12.84 7.18
N ILE A 64 7.14 12.21 6.05
CA ILE A 64 6.42 11.05 5.52
C ILE A 64 7.10 9.70 5.81
N GLU A 65 8.31 9.67 6.39
CA GLU A 65 9.02 8.40 6.64
C GLU A 65 8.13 7.38 7.35
N LYS A 66 7.52 7.77 8.47
CA LYS A 66 6.59 6.91 9.22
C LYS A 66 5.35 6.55 8.40
N SER A 67 4.72 7.53 7.73
CA SER A 67 3.51 7.28 6.91
C SER A 67 3.79 6.31 5.77
N ILE A 68 4.94 6.42 5.10
CA ILE A 68 5.35 5.56 3.99
C ILE A 68 5.69 4.15 4.47
N ASP A 69 6.37 4.03 5.60
CA ASP A 69 6.64 2.73 6.22
C ASP A 69 5.35 2.04 6.67
N ASP A 70 4.41 2.78 7.26
CA ASP A 70 3.11 2.23 7.70
C ASP A 70 2.15 1.93 6.53
N HIS A 71 2.24 2.71 5.44
CA HIS A 71 1.48 2.53 4.21
C HIS A 71 1.98 1.32 3.42
N TYR A 72 3.30 1.19 3.25
CA TYR A 72 3.93 0.06 2.56
C TYR A 72 4.41 -1.04 3.52
N ALA A 73 3.86 -1.13 4.74
CA ALA A 73 4.26 -2.13 5.72
C ALA A 73 4.06 -3.57 5.23
N ILE A 74 3.01 -3.81 4.44
CA ILE A 74 2.68 -5.15 3.92
C ILE A 74 3.79 -5.70 3.00
N PRO A 75 4.26 -4.97 1.97
CA PRO A 75 5.47 -5.38 1.24
C PRO A 75 6.77 -5.11 2.00
N GLY A 76 6.82 -4.14 2.90
CA GLY A 76 8.03 -3.77 3.64
C GLY A 76 8.47 -4.82 4.64
N GLY A 77 7.55 -5.38 5.43
CA GLY A 77 7.84 -6.40 6.44
C GLY A 77 8.64 -7.58 5.89
N PRO A 78 8.17 -8.27 4.84
CA PRO A 78 8.92 -9.35 4.20
C PRO A 78 10.28 -8.93 3.62
N ALA A 79 10.41 -7.66 3.20
CA ALA A 79 11.66 -7.14 2.64
C ALA A 79 12.76 -6.90 3.69
N VAL A 80 12.39 -6.72 4.97
CA VAL A 80 13.31 -6.28 6.04
C VAL A 80 13.32 -7.14 7.30
N VAL A 81 12.49 -8.19 7.37
CA VAL A 81 12.47 -9.19 8.45
C VAL A 81 13.88 -9.74 8.73
N ASP A 82 14.17 -10.19 9.95
CA ASP A 82 15.52 -10.64 10.28
C ASP A 82 15.87 -11.98 9.60
N SER A 83 14.88 -12.86 9.42
CA SER A 83 15.06 -14.12 8.70
C SER A 83 13.88 -14.43 7.77
N PRO A 84 14.12 -14.82 6.49
CA PRO A 84 13.07 -15.30 5.59
C PRO A 84 12.30 -16.52 6.13
N HIS A 85 12.87 -17.29 7.06
CA HIS A 85 12.19 -18.42 7.71
C HIS A 85 11.02 -18.01 8.61
N GLU A 86 10.94 -16.74 8.99
CA GLU A 86 9.82 -16.21 9.80
C GLU A 86 8.57 -15.94 8.96
N LEU A 87 8.69 -15.94 7.63
CA LEU A 87 7.58 -15.64 6.73
C LEU A 87 6.69 -16.86 6.57
N PHE A 88 5.40 -16.66 6.82
CA PHE A 88 4.39 -17.62 6.41
C PHE A 88 4.15 -17.53 4.91
N ILE A 89 4.38 -18.64 4.21
CA ILE A 89 4.13 -18.81 2.78
C ILE A 89 3.02 -19.87 2.63
N PRO A 90 1.85 -19.52 2.07
CA PRO A 90 0.77 -20.48 1.82
C PRO A 90 1.20 -21.61 0.88
N ASP A 91 0.65 -22.82 1.03
CA ASP A 91 0.99 -23.96 0.18
C ASP A 91 0.68 -23.68 -1.31
N THR A 92 -0.41 -22.97 -1.62
CA THR A 92 -0.74 -22.54 -2.99
C THR A 92 0.32 -21.61 -3.61
N ALA A 93 0.99 -20.81 -2.78
CA ALA A 93 2.10 -19.97 -3.21
C ALA A 93 3.38 -20.78 -3.42
N LYS A 94 3.63 -21.81 -2.59
CA LYS A 94 4.74 -22.76 -2.79
C LYS A 94 4.55 -23.57 -4.08
N ASP A 95 3.32 -23.97 -4.38
CA ASP A 95 2.98 -24.64 -5.65
C ASP A 95 3.26 -23.72 -6.85
N SER A 96 2.86 -22.45 -6.75
CA SER A 96 3.13 -21.43 -7.78
C SER A 96 4.64 -21.22 -7.99
N PHE A 97 5.42 -21.20 -6.89
CA PHE A 97 6.88 -21.12 -6.94
C PHE A 97 7.47 -22.34 -7.67
N ARG A 98 7.05 -23.55 -7.29
CA ARG A 98 7.50 -24.79 -7.92
C ARG A 98 7.15 -24.84 -9.41
N GLN A 99 5.94 -24.43 -9.77
CA GLN A 99 5.52 -24.37 -11.16
C GLN A 99 6.40 -23.40 -11.98
N LYS A 100 6.78 -22.27 -11.39
CA LYS A 100 7.51 -21.23 -12.12
C LYS A 100 9.01 -21.50 -12.21
N PHE A 101 9.61 -22.00 -11.13
CA PHE A 101 11.07 -22.16 -11.03
C PHE A 101 11.55 -23.61 -11.11
N GLY A 102 10.64 -24.59 -11.03
CA GLY A 102 11.00 -26.01 -11.01
C GLY A 102 11.64 -26.48 -9.70
N GLU A 103 11.69 -25.63 -8.66
CA GLU A 103 12.30 -25.93 -7.36
C GLU A 103 11.26 -25.90 -6.23
N ASP A 104 11.49 -26.68 -5.18
CA ASP A 104 10.64 -26.68 -3.99
C ASP A 104 11.03 -25.52 -3.05
N TRP A 105 10.04 -24.75 -2.58
CA TRP A 105 10.27 -23.57 -1.73
C TRP A 105 10.98 -23.93 -0.42
N ASP A 106 10.50 -24.97 0.27
CA ASP A 106 11.05 -25.36 1.57
C ASP A 106 12.46 -25.95 1.43
N HIS A 107 12.77 -26.55 0.28
CA HIS A 107 14.14 -26.95 -0.07
C HIS A 107 15.07 -25.75 -0.27
N VAL A 108 14.72 -24.78 -1.14
CA VAL A 108 15.59 -23.62 -1.39
C VAL A 108 15.77 -22.76 -0.13
N LEU A 109 14.75 -22.68 0.71
CA LEU A 109 14.81 -21.99 1.98
C LEU A 109 15.79 -22.68 2.95
N ARG A 110 15.73 -24.02 3.07
CA ARG A 110 16.68 -24.80 3.90
C ARG A 110 18.13 -24.73 3.38
N GLU A 111 18.32 -24.58 2.08
CA GLU A 111 19.65 -24.39 1.48
C GLU A 111 20.22 -22.97 1.66
N ASN A 112 19.52 -22.08 2.37
CA ASN A 112 19.88 -20.66 2.53
C ASN A 112 20.02 -19.91 1.19
N ARG A 113 19.22 -20.31 0.19
CA ARG A 113 19.18 -19.69 -1.14
C ARG A 113 18.12 -18.59 -1.26
N VAL A 114 17.47 -18.24 -0.15
CA VAL A 114 16.46 -17.18 -0.08
C VAL A 114 17.00 -16.05 0.79
N MET A 115 16.95 -14.82 0.28
CA MET A 115 17.25 -13.59 1.02
C MET A 115 16.10 -12.61 0.86
N ASN A 116 15.94 -11.70 1.81
CA ASN A 116 15.12 -10.51 1.60
C ASN A 116 15.97 -9.33 1.10
N ALA A 117 15.30 -8.28 0.63
CA ALA A 117 15.95 -7.09 0.10
C ALA A 117 17.05 -6.53 1.03
N LYS A 118 16.76 -6.41 2.34
CA LYS A 118 17.72 -5.91 3.35
C LYS A 118 18.96 -6.80 3.45
N SER A 119 18.78 -8.11 3.56
CA SER A 119 19.90 -9.05 3.71
C SER A 119 20.73 -9.16 2.44
N PHE A 120 20.06 -9.11 1.28
CA PHE A 120 20.73 -9.11 -0.02
C PHE A 120 21.58 -7.85 -0.20
N ALA A 121 20.99 -6.65 -0.03
CA ALA A 121 21.72 -5.39 -0.17
C ALA A 121 22.89 -5.25 0.82
N LYS A 122 22.76 -5.81 2.04
CA LYS A 122 23.86 -5.83 3.01
C LYS A 122 25.00 -6.76 2.59
N ARG A 123 24.69 -7.88 1.93
CA ARG A 123 25.69 -8.89 1.55
C ARG A 123 26.36 -8.56 0.22
N TYR A 124 25.66 -7.89 -0.68
CA TYR A 124 26.06 -7.63 -2.06
C TYR A 124 25.86 -6.15 -2.37
N ASP A 125 26.77 -5.32 -1.87
CA ASP A 125 26.77 -3.87 -2.07
C ASP A 125 27.21 -3.44 -3.48
N ASP A 126 27.80 -4.36 -4.24
CA ASP A 126 28.22 -4.21 -5.63
C ASP A 126 27.11 -4.52 -6.65
N VAL A 127 25.92 -4.94 -6.19
CA VAL A 127 24.78 -5.29 -7.04
C VAL A 127 23.71 -4.21 -6.97
N ASP A 128 23.37 -3.64 -8.12
CA ASP A 128 22.19 -2.79 -8.28
C ASP A 128 20.92 -3.66 -8.24
N LEU A 129 20.45 -3.96 -7.03
CA LEU A 129 19.28 -4.79 -6.81
C LEU A 129 18.02 -4.26 -7.51
N PRO A 130 17.73 -2.94 -7.53
CA PRO A 130 16.63 -2.39 -8.32
C PRO A 130 16.73 -2.75 -9.81
N HIS A 131 17.89 -2.57 -10.42
CA HIS A 131 18.12 -2.92 -11.82
C HIS A 131 17.94 -4.43 -12.06
N GLU A 132 18.54 -5.28 -11.23
CA GLU A 132 18.39 -6.74 -11.33
C GLU A 132 16.95 -7.19 -11.12
N TRP A 133 16.23 -6.54 -10.20
CA TRP A 133 14.83 -6.83 -9.96
C TRP A 133 13.99 -6.51 -11.18
N ASP A 134 14.18 -5.37 -11.84
CA ASP A 134 13.37 -4.93 -12.98
C ASP A 134 13.88 -5.40 -14.35
N HIS A 135 14.98 -6.16 -14.40
CA HIS A 135 15.46 -6.82 -15.61
C HIS A 135 14.38 -7.69 -16.28
N GLU A 136 14.32 -7.68 -17.61
CA GLU A 136 13.26 -8.34 -18.39
C GLU A 136 13.22 -9.86 -18.22
N GLU A 137 14.38 -10.47 -18.01
CA GLU A 137 14.51 -11.91 -17.75
C GLU A 137 14.24 -12.30 -16.29
N THR A 138 14.12 -11.32 -15.38
CA THR A 138 13.89 -11.59 -13.96
C THR A 138 12.45 -12.05 -13.73
N ILE A 139 12.33 -13.34 -13.45
CA ILE A 139 11.05 -13.97 -13.16
C ILE A 139 10.66 -13.70 -11.70
N LYS A 140 9.46 -13.12 -11.52
CA LYS A 140 8.85 -12.81 -10.22
C LYS A 140 7.64 -13.69 -9.97
N VAL A 141 7.49 -14.22 -8.75
CA VAL A 141 6.32 -14.97 -8.30
C VAL A 141 5.74 -14.31 -7.05
N ARG A 142 4.41 -14.20 -6.98
CA ARG A 142 3.71 -13.78 -5.76
C ARG A 142 3.70 -14.95 -4.78
N MET A 143 4.24 -14.72 -3.59
CA MET A 143 4.38 -15.71 -2.51
C MET A 143 3.36 -15.51 -1.37
N GLY A 144 2.49 -14.51 -1.49
CA GLY A 144 1.47 -14.15 -0.50
C GLY A 144 1.08 -12.68 -0.62
N THR A 145 0.23 -12.19 0.29
CA THR A 145 -0.14 -10.77 0.37
C THR A 145 1.12 -9.93 0.66
N GLY A 146 1.45 -9.01 -0.24
CA GLY A 146 2.66 -8.18 -0.17
C GLY A 146 3.99 -8.89 -0.38
N THR A 147 4.04 -10.21 -0.50
CA THR A 147 5.29 -10.96 -0.68
C THR A 147 5.45 -11.38 -2.13
N LYS A 148 6.53 -10.93 -2.78
CA LYS A 148 6.99 -11.41 -4.09
C LYS A 148 8.42 -11.92 -3.94
N VAL A 149 8.74 -12.97 -4.68
CA VAL A 149 10.11 -13.48 -4.79
C VAL A 149 10.57 -13.43 -6.24
N ALA A 150 11.83 -13.09 -6.47
CA ALA A 150 12.44 -13.08 -7.79
C ALA A 150 13.69 -13.97 -7.79
N LYS A 151 13.93 -14.67 -8.90
CA LYS A 151 15.23 -15.28 -9.19
C LYS A 151 16.04 -14.27 -10.00
N LEU A 152 17.12 -13.73 -9.44
CA LEU A 152 17.95 -12.73 -10.11
C LEU A 152 18.88 -13.42 -11.12
N VAL A 153 18.94 -12.89 -12.35
CA VAL A 153 19.61 -13.57 -13.47
C VAL A 153 21.11 -13.23 -13.52
N ASN A 154 21.50 -11.96 -13.43
CA ASN A 154 22.90 -11.55 -13.65
C ASN A 154 23.72 -11.51 -12.34
N ALA A 155 23.07 -11.25 -11.21
CA ALA A 155 23.70 -11.33 -9.90
C ALA A 155 24.28 -12.72 -9.58
N ASP A 156 23.68 -13.78 -10.13
CA ASP A 156 24.15 -15.16 -9.96
C ASP A 156 25.45 -15.44 -10.77
N ALA A 157 25.59 -14.83 -11.95
CA ALA A 157 26.71 -15.06 -12.86
C ALA A 157 28.04 -14.43 -12.40
N LYS A 158 27.99 -13.26 -11.75
CA LYS A 158 29.19 -12.53 -11.29
C LYS A 158 29.93 -13.19 -10.12
N HIS A 159 29.27 -14.08 -9.39
CA HIS A 159 29.72 -14.54 -8.08
C HIS A 159 29.62 -16.06 -7.90
N ASP A 160 29.56 -16.82 -9.01
CA ASP A 160 29.48 -18.29 -9.05
C ASP A 160 28.41 -18.84 -8.08
N ARG A 161 27.22 -18.25 -8.09
CA ARG A 161 26.21 -18.43 -7.04
C ARG A 161 25.26 -19.58 -7.35
N LYS A 162 25.06 -20.47 -6.37
CA LYS A 162 23.79 -21.21 -6.26
C LYS A 162 22.67 -20.17 -6.11
N HIS A 163 21.69 -20.21 -7.01
CA HIS A 163 20.74 -19.13 -7.25
C HIS A 163 20.15 -18.47 -6.02
N HIS A 164 20.22 -17.13 -5.92
CA HIS A 164 19.63 -16.37 -4.82
C HIS A 164 18.24 -15.87 -5.19
N TYR A 165 17.22 -16.45 -4.55
CA TYR A 165 15.86 -15.95 -4.56
C TYR A 165 15.77 -14.74 -3.63
N VAL A 166 15.32 -13.59 -4.16
CA VAL A 166 15.19 -12.35 -3.38
C VAL A 166 13.73 -12.02 -3.14
N ILE A 167 13.38 -11.80 -1.88
CA ILE A 167 12.05 -11.36 -1.45
C ILE A 167 11.99 -9.83 -1.52
N ASN A 168 10.99 -9.32 -2.24
CA ASN A 168 10.65 -7.89 -2.35
C ASN A 168 11.85 -6.96 -2.64
N GLY A 169 12.72 -7.36 -3.58
CA GLY A 169 13.95 -6.62 -3.93
C GLY A 169 13.73 -5.16 -4.37
N PHE A 170 12.54 -4.81 -4.84
CA PHE A 170 12.16 -3.43 -5.16
C PHE A 170 12.02 -2.50 -3.95
N TYR A 171 11.75 -3.04 -2.75
CA TYR A 171 11.21 -2.24 -1.64
C TYR A 171 12.17 -1.14 -1.17
N LEU A 172 13.47 -1.45 -1.09
CA LEU A 172 14.45 -0.49 -0.57
C LEU A 172 14.55 0.76 -1.45
N ALA A 173 14.67 0.59 -2.77
CA ALA A 173 14.71 1.71 -3.71
C ALA A 173 13.36 2.42 -3.82
N MET A 174 12.24 1.70 -3.71
CA MET A 174 10.93 2.34 -3.61
C MET A 174 10.89 3.27 -2.40
N ARG A 175 11.27 2.79 -1.21
CA ARG A 175 11.25 3.57 0.03
C ARG A 175 12.16 4.79 -0.08
N GLU A 176 13.37 4.61 -0.58
CA GLU A 176 14.37 5.68 -0.77
C GLU A 176 13.81 6.86 -1.58
N ARG A 177 13.06 6.60 -2.65
CA ARG A 177 12.44 7.66 -3.48
C ARG A 177 11.47 8.55 -2.70
N PHE A 178 10.82 8.01 -1.66
CA PHE A 178 9.90 8.75 -0.81
C PHE A 178 10.59 9.48 0.35
N VAL A 179 11.71 8.96 0.86
CA VAL A 179 12.37 9.52 2.05
C VAL A 179 13.61 10.36 1.74
N LYS A 180 14.04 10.44 0.46
CA LYS A 180 15.16 11.28 0.05
C LYS A 180 14.93 12.75 0.40
N GLU A 181 16.04 13.49 0.56
CA GLU A 181 16.02 14.93 0.76
C GLU A 181 15.24 15.59 -0.39
N ASN A 182 14.31 16.49 -0.06
CA ASN A 182 13.40 17.17 -0.99
C ASN A 182 12.34 16.29 -1.68
N ALA A 183 12.16 15.02 -1.30
CA ALA A 183 10.97 14.29 -1.74
C ALA A 183 9.71 15.02 -1.30
N LEU A 184 8.74 15.15 -2.20
CA LEU A 184 7.42 15.70 -1.93
C LEU A 184 6.39 14.68 -2.37
N VAL A 185 5.35 14.49 -1.56
CA VAL A 185 4.16 13.74 -1.95
C VAL A 185 2.98 14.69 -1.84
N HIS A 186 2.26 14.84 -2.96
CA HIS A 186 1.02 15.61 -3.04
C HIS A 186 -0.15 14.64 -3.10
N PHE A 187 -1.15 14.80 -2.24
CA PHE A 187 -2.22 13.82 -2.13
C PHE A 187 -3.60 14.44 -1.98
N PHE A 188 -4.57 13.66 -2.43
CA PHE A 188 -5.98 13.97 -2.50
C PHE A 188 -6.73 12.89 -1.75
N THR A 189 -7.63 13.31 -0.86
CA THR A 189 -8.77 12.46 -0.51
C THR A 189 -9.85 12.74 -1.54
N VAL A 190 -10.34 11.68 -2.17
CA VAL A 190 -11.35 11.77 -3.21
C VAL A 190 -12.60 10.99 -2.86
N GLU A 191 -13.73 11.39 -3.43
CA GLU A 191 -15.04 10.75 -3.26
C GLU A 191 -15.73 10.57 -4.61
N PHE A 192 -16.39 9.43 -4.81
CA PHE A 192 -17.16 9.14 -6.01
C PHE A 192 -18.40 8.30 -5.69
N ASP A 193 -19.48 8.53 -6.43
CA ASP A 193 -20.77 7.83 -6.30
C ASP A 193 -20.62 6.37 -6.77
N GLU A 194 -20.83 5.41 -5.86
CA GLU A 194 -20.58 3.99 -6.14
C GLU A 194 -21.56 3.39 -7.16
N ASN A 195 -22.69 4.08 -7.42
CA ASN A 195 -23.66 3.70 -8.46
C ASN A 195 -23.23 4.17 -9.85
N LYS A 196 -22.28 5.10 -9.93
CA LYS A 196 -21.76 5.64 -11.20
C LYS A 196 -20.37 5.12 -11.51
N ILE A 197 -19.52 5.03 -10.48
CA ILE A 197 -18.12 4.64 -10.60
C ILE A 197 -17.86 3.55 -9.55
N SER A 198 -17.70 2.31 -10.02
CA SER A 198 -17.24 1.22 -9.15
C SER A 198 -15.77 1.40 -8.80
N TRP A 199 -15.30 0.78 -7.72
CA TRP A 199 -13.86 0.75 -7.41
C TRP A 199 -13.01 0.16 -8.55
N SER A 200 -13.53 -0.87 -9.23
CA SER A 200 -12.85 -1.46 -10.38
C SER A 200 -12.70 -0.46 -11.54
N CYS A 201 -13.75 0.30 -11.87
CA CYS A 201 -13.69 1.36 -12.87
C CYS A 201 -12.71 2.46 -12.45
N PHE A 202 -12.80 2.94 -11.21
CA PHE A 202 -11.87 3.92 -10.65
C PHE A 202 -10.41 3.48 -10.82
N ARG A 203 -10.07 2.24 -10.46
CA ARG A 203 -8.68 1.76 -10.54
C ARG A 203 -8.20 1.47 -11.95
N ASN A 204 -9.02 0.81 -12.77
CA ASN A 204 -8.56 0.27 -14.03
C ASN A 204 -8.74 1.23 -15.21
N GLU A 205 -9.76 2.10 -15.13
CA GLU A 205 -10.16 2.98 -16.23
C GLU A 205 -9.77 4.43 -15.94
N ILE A 206 -10.01 4.92 -14.73
CA ILE A 206 -9.67 6.31 -14.35
C ILE A 206 -8.19 6.42 -13.97
N ILE A 207 -7.72 5.64 -12.98
CA ILE A 207 -6.31 5.67 -12.56
C ILE A 207 -5.41 4.99 -13.59
N GLY A 208 -5.80 3.80 -14.05
CA GLY A 208 -5.05 2.99 -15.00
C GLY A 208 -4.15 1.94 -14.35
N GLY A 209 -3.76 0.92 -15.13
CA GLY A 209 -2.88 -0.16 -14.67
C GLY A 209 -1.52 0.33 -14.18
N THR A 210 -0.85 -0.46 -13.32
CA THR A 210 0.43 -0.07 -12.69
C THR A 210 1.54 0.24 -13.69
N ASP A 211 1.58 -0.48 -14.81
CA ASP A 211 2.49 -0.22 -15.93
C ASP A 211 1.87 0.84 -16.85
N PRO A 212 2.37 2.10 -16.86
CA PRO A 212 1.76 3.19 -17.61
C PRO A 212 1.70 2.95 -19.11
N SER A 213 2.67 2.23 -19.68
CA SER A 213 2.72 1.95 -21.13
C SER A 213 1.68 0.91 -21.56
N LYS A 214 1.09 0.19 -20.59
CA LYS A 214 0.02 -0.81 -20.80
C LYS A 214 -1.29 -0.43 -20.11
N ALA A 215 -1.33 0.73 -19.45
CA ALA A 215 -2.52 1.22 -18.79
C ALA A 215 -3.60 1.56 -19.83
N MET A 216 -4.88 1.55 -19.42
CA MET A 216 -5.99 1.86 -20.32
C MET A 216 -5.77 3.23 -20.96
N LYS A 217 -5.96 3.32 -22.29
CA LYS A 217 -5.80 4.58 -23.00
C LYS A 217 -6.75 5.63 -22.43
N GLY A 218 -6.23 6.81 -22.11
CA GLY A 218 -7.00 7.89 -21.47
C GLY A 218 -7.10 7.81 -19.95
N SER A 219 -6.57 6.76 -19.32
CA SER A 219 -6.40 6.73 -17.86
C SER A 219 -5.27 7.67 -17.42
N ILE A 220 -5.30 8.12 -16.17
CA ILE A 220 -4.32 9.07 -15.61
C ILE A 220 -2.89 8.57 -15.81
N ARG A 221 -2.59 7.31 -15.49
CA ARG A 221 -1.23 6.76 -15.67
C ARG A 221 -0.81 6.74 -17.14
N ASN A 222 -1.70 6.35 -18.04
CA ASN A 222 -1.40 6.36 -19.47
C ASN A 222 -1.19 7.79 -20.00
N LEU A 223 -2.02 8.74 -19.61
CA LEU A 223 -1.87 10.13 -20.05
C LEU A 223 -0.60 10.77 -19.49
N ILE A 224 -0.24 10.49 -18.23
CA ILE A 224 1.06 10.91 -17.68
C ILE A 224 2.21 10.30 -18.50
N TYR A 225 2.10 9.05 -18.93
CA TYR A 225 3.09 8.39 -19.77
C TYR A 225 3.18 8.98 -21.18
N GLU A 226 2.06 9.32 -21.81
CA GLU A 226 2.04 9.90 -23.15
C GLU A 226 2.59 11.34 -23.15
N ASP A 227 2.34 12.10 -22.08
CA ASP A 227 2.60 13.54 -22.01
C ASP A 227 3.64 13.96 -20.96
N TRP A 228 4.49 13.02 -20.52
CA TRP A 228 5.41 13.21 -19.39
C TRP A 228 6.29 14.47 -19.50
N GLU A 229 6.86 14.74 -20.68
CA GLU A 229 7.70 15.93 -20.91
C GLU A 229 6.88 17.22 -20.74
N ARG A 230 5.66 17.25 -21.28
CA ARG A 230 4.76 18.41 -21.18
C ARG A 230 4.29 18.62 -19.74
N LEU A 231 4.14 17.54 -18.99
CA LEU A 231 3.76 17.54 -17.57
C LEU A 231 4.94 17.82 -16.64
N GLY A 232 6.16 18.02 -17.18
CA GLY A 232 7.33 18.42 -16.42
C GLY A 232 8.05 17.29 -15.69
N LEU A 233 7.89 16.03 -16.12
CA LEU A 233 8.63 14.90 -15.57
C LEU A 233 10.04 14.82 -16.19
N ASP A 234 11.02 14.35 -15.42
CA ASP A 234 12.42 14.23 -15.87
C ASP A 234 12.67 13.02 -16.80
N SER A 235 11.80 12.01 -16.71
CA SER A 235 11.93 10.77 -17.48
C SER A 235 10.57 10.17 -17.78
N ILE A 236 10.50 9.38 -18.85
CA ILE A 236 9.33 8.59 -19.18
C ILE A 236 8.91 7.70 -17.98
N PRO A 237 7.63 7.70 -17.58
CA PRO A 237 7.13 6.86 -16.51
C PRO A 237 7.36 5.36 -16.73
N ASP A 238 7.69 4.65 -15.67
CA ASP A 238 7.89 3.19 -15.65
C ASP A 238 6.97 2.52 -14.59
N TYR A 239 7.13 1.21 -14.38
CA TYR A 239 6.31 0.46 -13.41
C TYR A 239 6.41 1.00 -11.96
N GLY A 240 7.59 1.45 -11.53
CA GLY A 240 7.82 1.99 -10.19
C GLY A 240 7.48 3.49 -10.09
N ASN A 241 7.85 4.24 -11.12
CA ASN A 241 7.64 5.66 -11.32
C ASN A 241 6.47 5.92 -12.28
N ASN A 242 5.28 5.47 -11.87
CA ASN A 242 4.06 5.50 -12.69
C ASN A 242 3.16 6.73 -12.44
N GLY A 243 3.73 7.86 -12.05
CA GLY A 243 3.00 9.10 -11.73
C GLY A 243 2.27 9.07 -10.38
N VAL A 244 1.31 8.14 -10.20
CA VAL A 244 0.35 8.18 -9.08
C VAL A 244 0.17 6.85 -8.34
N HIS A 245 -0.10 6.95 -7.03
CA HIS A 245 -0.73 5.91 -6.22
C HIS A 245 -2.23 6.16 -6.10
N ALA A 246 -3.02 5.09 -5.99
CA ALA A 246 -4.42 5.15 -5.60
C ALA A 246 -4.77 3.90 -4.78
N SER A 247 -5.62 4.05 -3.75
CA SER A 247 -6.09 2.95 -2.91
C SER A 247 -6.67 1.78 -3.73
N ALA A 248 -6.54 0.53 -3.24
CA ALA A 248 -7.05 -0.64 -3.97
C ALA A 248 -8.50 -1.02 -3.64
N GLY A 249 -9.02 -0.56 -2.50
CA GLY A 249 -10.38 -0.85 -2.03
C GLY A 249 -10.72 -0.13 -0.72
N PRO A 250 -11.94 -0.28 -0.21
CA PRO A 250 -12.50 0.54 0.85
C PRO A 250 -11.77 0.42 2.20
N ILE A 251 -11.36 -0.78 2.63
CA ILE A 251 -10.67 -0.95 3.93
C ILE A 251 -9.22 -0.45 3.86
N GLU A 252 -8.52 -0.71 2.77
CA GLU A 252 -7.18 -0.16 2.56
C GLU A 252 -7.24 1.37 2.45
N ALA A 253 -8.16 1.90 1.65
CA ALA A 253 -8.39 3.34 1.53
C ALA A 253 -8.70 4.00 2.89
N PHE A 254 -9.46 3.32 3.74
CA PHE A 254 -9.76 3.80 5.09
C PHE A 254 -8.49 3.91 5.93
N ARG A 255 -7.65 2.86 5.98
CA ARG A 255 -6.34 2.93 6.64
C ARG A 255 -5.50 4.09 6.08
N GLU A 256 -5.41 4.19 4.77
CA GLU A 256 -4.58 5.18 4.09
C GLU A 256 -5.01 6.62 4.43
N ARG A 257 -6.32 6.93 4.39
CA ARG A 257 -6.81 8.26 4.77
C ARG A 257 -6.41 8.63 6.21
N LEU A 258 -6.52 7.69 7.15
CA LEU A 258 -6.11 7.92 8.53
C LEU A 258 -4.60 8.18 8.67
N LEU A 259 -3.77 7.43 7.93
CA LEU A 259 -2.30 7.58 7.96
C LEU A 259 -1.80 8.90 7.37
N TRP A 260 -2.51 9.41 6.36
CA TRP A 260 -2.08 10.55 5.56
C TRP A 260 -2.72 11.87 5.96
N ASP A 261 -3.71 11.90 6.86
CA ASP A 261 -4.24 13.16 7.37
C ASP A 261 -3.28 13.82 8.38
N ASP A 262 -3.01 15.11 8.23
CA ASP A 262 -2.16 15.90 9.13
C ASP A 262 -2.78 16.05 10.51
N GLU A 263 -4.11 16.04 10.60
CA GLU A 263 -4.83 16.13 11.87
C GLU A 263 -4.59 14.91 12.77
N PHE A 264 -4.15 13.79 12.19
CA PHE A 264 -4.12 12.48 12.84
C PHE A 264 -2.72 11.90 12.99
N ILE A 265 -1.67 12.64 12.64
CA ILE A 265 -0.34 12.08 12.40
C ILE A 265 0.27 11.33 13.61
N ASP A 266 0.03 11.81 14.83
CA ASP A 266 0.61 11.23 16.06
C ASP A 266 -0.08 9.92 16.47
N ASP A 267 -1.40 9.83 16.28
CA ASP A 267 -2.20 8.65 16.60
C ASP A 267 -3.31 8.45 15.56
N PRO A 268 -2.97 7.94 14.36
CA PRO A 268 -3.89 7.93 13.22
C PRO A 268 -5.10 7.03 13.44
N PHE A 269 -4.92 5.99 14.25
CA PHE A 269 -5.91 4.94 14.44
C PHE A 269 -6.69 5.08 15.74
N ASN A 270 -6.64 6.24 16.41
CA ASN A 270 -7.45 6.42 17.62
C ASN A 270 -8.96 6.32 17.30
N GLU A 271 -9.74 6.06 18.36
CA GLU A 271 -11.17 5.78 18.25
C GLU A 271 -11.98 6.96 17.67
N ILE A 272 -11.55 8.20 17.92
CA ILE A 272 -12.22 9.42 17.43
C ILE A 272 -12.04 9.53 15.91
N ASN A 273 -10.81 9.32 15.43
CA ASN A 273 -10.51 9.38 14.00
C ASN A 273 -11.24 8.29 13.22
N ILE A 274 -11.24 7.06 13.76
CA ILE A 274 -12.00 5.94 13.19
C ILE A 274 -13.50 6.26 13.12
N ARG A 275 -14.08 6.83 14.18
CA ARG A 275 -15.49 7.21 14.21
C ARG A 275 -15.85 8.30 13.20
N ASN A 276 -14.94 9.25 12.98
CA ASN A 276 -15.18 10.39 12.11
C ASN A 276 -14.93 10.08 10.62
N ASP A 277 -14.24 8.98 10.30
CA ASP A 277 -14.13 8.51 8.91
C ASP A 277 -15.47 7.95 8.39
N ASN A 278 -15.74 8.16 7.10
CA ASN A 278 -16.99 7.72 6.47
C ASN A 278 -17.24 6.21 6.57
N LEU A 279 -16.22 5.38 6.32
CA LEU A 279 -16.36 3.93 6.42
C LEU A 279 -16.33 3.50 7.89
N GLY A 280 -15.42 4.06 8.69
CA GLY A 280 -15.32 3.72 10.10
C GLY A 280 -16.62 3.96 10.88
N GLY A 281 -17.25 5.12 10.70
CA GLY A 281 -18.56 5.43 11.29
C GLY A 281 -19.68 4.51 10.81
N GLN A 282 -19.71 4.13 9.52
CA GLN A 282 -20.68 3.17 8.99
C GLN A 282 -20.50 1.75 9.56
N LEU A 283 -19.25 1.29 9.72
CA LEU A 283 -18.97 -0.02 10.33
C LEU A 283 -19.43 -0.06 11.79
N ILE A 284 -19.20 1.03 12.54
CA ILE A 284 -19.67 1.15 13.92
C ILE A 284 -21.21 1.14 13.98
N ALA A 285 -21.87 1.89 13.09
CA ALA A 285 -23.32 1.89 12.99
C ALA A 285 -23.88 0.51 12.60
N ALA A 286 -23.13 -0.28 11.84
CA ALA A 286 -23.45 -1.67 11.51
C ALA A 286 -23.15 -2.68 12.64
N GLY A 287 -22.71 -2.22 13.81
CA GLY A 287 -22.44 -3.07 14.98
C GLY A 287 -21.07 -3.77 14.97
N ILE A 288 -20.16 -3.37 14.07
CA ILE A 288 -18.80 -3.91 14.04
C ILE A 288 -18.00 -3.30 15.21
N THR A 289 -17.37 -4.17 16.00
CA THR A 289 -16.61 -3.74 17.17
C THR A 289 -15.33 -3.01 16.77
N MET A 290 -14.88 -2.07 17.61
CA MET A 290 -13.63 -1.33 17.41
C MET A 290 -12.43 -2.29 17.27
N GLN A 291 -12.39 -3.37 18.04
CA GLN A 291 -11.37 -4.41 17.95
C GLN A 291 -11.32 -5.07 16.56
N THR A 292 -12.48 -5.37 15.98
CA THR A 292 -12.56 -5.91 14.61
C THR A 292 -12.13 -4.87 13.59
N ILE A 293 -12.56 -3.61 13.72
CA ILE A 293 -12.15 -2.53 12.81
C ILE A 293 -10.62 -2.36 12.82
N HIS A 294 -10.00 -2.33 14.00
CA HIS A 294 -8.54 -2.29 14.13
C HIS A 294 -7.86 -3.47 13.46
N ALA A 295 -8.42 -4.68 13.55
CA ALA A 295 -7.87 -5.84 12.88
C ALA A 295 -7.95 -5.69 11.35
N LEU A 296 -9.08 -5.21 10.83
CA LEU A 296 -9.30 -5.01 9.40
C LEU A 296 -8.33 -3.96 8.82
N ILE A 297 -8.20 -2.80 9.45
CA ILE A 297 -7.27 -1.75 8.99
C ILE A 297 -5.80 -2.11 9.17
N ASN A 298 -5.48 -3.19 9.89
CA ASN A 298 -4.14 -3.79 9.94
C ASN A 298 -4.03 -5.05 9.09
N ASN A 299 -4.94 -5.20 8.12
CA ASN A 299 -4.98 -6.27 7.14
C ASN A 299 -4.98 -7.68 7.74
N ALA A 300 -5.76 -7.90 8.80
CA ALA A 300 -5.97 -9.21 9.39
C ALA A 300 -6.55 -10.20 8.37
N ASP A 301 -6.26 -11.49 8.57
CA ASP A 301 -6.89 -12.53 7.76
C ASP A 301 -8.33 -12.78 8.28
N ILE A 302 -9.29 -12.74 7.38
CA ILE A 302 -10.72 -12.87 7.69
C ILE A 302 -11.34 -14.08 6.98
N GLU A 303 -12.33 -14.65 7.66
CA GLU A 303 -13.23 -15.67 7.14
C GLU A 303 -14.64 -15.11 7.20
N THR A 304 -15.43 -15.37 6.17
CA THR A 304 -16.81 -14.93 6.02
C THR A 304 -17.71 -16.15 5.82
N LYS A 305 -19.02 -15.98 6.00
CA LYS A 305 -20.00 -17.05 5.77
C LYS A 305 -19.90 -17.66 4.36
N SER A 306 -19.57 -16.85 3.35
CA SER A 306 -19.51 -17.28 1.95
C SER A 306 -18.20 -18.00 1.57
N ASN A 307 -17.16 -17.95 2.41
CA ASN A 307 -15.87 -18.60 2.16
C ASN A 307 -15.40 -19.42 3.37
N THR A 308 -16.33 -20.11 4.03
CA THR A 308 -16.03 -20.95 5.20
C THR A 308 -14.81 -21.86 4.95
N GLY A 309 -13.82 -21.79 5.84
CA GLY A 309 -12.54 -22.51 5.74
C GLY A 309 -11.45 -21.79 4.92
N ILE A 310 -11.75 -20.68 4.25
CA ILE A 310 -10.79 -19.91 3.44
C ILE A 310 -10.53 -18.57 4.13
N LEU A 311 -9.24 -18.28 4.36
CA LEU A 311 -8.78 -17.02 4.92
C LEU A 311 -8.18 -16.15 3.82
N ASN A 312 -8.72 -14.96 3.66
CA ASN A 312 -8.16 -13.91 2.83
C ASN A 312 -7.76 -12.74 3.71
N SER A 313 -6.71 -12.00 3.32
CA SER A 313 -6.42 -10.74 4.00
C SER A 313 -7.59 -9.77 3.82
N ALA A 314 -7.90 -8.93 4.81
CA ALA A 314 -9.01 -7.99 4.73
C ALA A 314 -8.92 -7.05 3.52
N PHE A 315 -7.71 -6.69 3.10
CA PHE A 315 -7.48 -5.85 1.93
C PHE A 315 -7.78 -6.62 0.65
N ASP A 316 -7.26 -7.84 0.50
CA ASP A 316 -7.54 -8.67 -0.67
C ASP A 316 -9.03 -9.02 -0.76
N ALA A 317 -9.68 -9.29 0.37
CA ALA A 317 -11.10 -9.64 0.43
C ALA A 317 -12.04 -8.47 0.08
N THR A 318 -11.56 -7.23 0.24
CA THR A 318 -12.35 -6.02 -0.06
C THR A 318 -11.86 -5.27 -1.30
N GLU A 319 -10.79 -5.74 -1.94
CA GLU A 319 -10.25 -5.13 -3.16
C GLU A 319 -11.33 -5.03 -4.24
N ASN A 320 -11.41 -3.88 -4.92
CA ASN A 320 -12.39 -3.59 -5.97
C ASN A 320 -13.89 -3.65 -5.56
N LEU A 321 -14.22 -3.89 -4.29
CA LEU A 321 -15.60 -3.85 -3.83
C LEU A 321 -16.06 -2.42 -3.60
N ASN A 322 -17.31 -2.12 -3.96
CA ASN A 322 -17.98 -0.91 -3.50
C ASN A 322 -18.07 -0.87 -1.97
N THR A 323 -18.18 0.34 -1.44
CA THR A 323 -18.15 0.57 0.00
C THR A 323 -19.33 -0.13 0.68
N SER A 324 -20.52 -0.08 0.08
CA SER A 324 -21.69 -0.85 0.55
C SER A 324 -21.45 -2.36 0.55
N ASP A 325 -20.90 -2.92 -0.54
CA ASP A 325 -20.59 -4.35 -0.66
C ASP A 325 -19.56 -4.80 0.39
N ALA A 326 -18.54 -3.99 0.64
CA ALA A 326 -17.54 -4.27 1.66
C ALA A 326 -18.14 -4.27 3.08
N ILE A 327 -19.07 -3.36 3.38
CA ILE A 327 -19.79 -3.37 4.66
C ILE A 327 -20.60 -4.66 4.81
N GLU A 328 -21.31 -5.10 3.78
CA GLU A 328 -22.07 -6.35 3.81
C GLU A 328 -21.17 -7.58 3.95
N LEU A 329 -20.00 -7.60 3.31
CA LEU A 329 -19.00 -8.64 3.50
C LEU A 329 -18.51 -8.67 4.96
N ILE A 330 -18.20 -7.51 5.53
CA ILE A 330 -17.67 -7.38 6.90
C ILE A 330 -18.71 -7.81 7.95
N LYS A 331 -20.00 -7.49 7.74
CA LYS A 331 -21.11 -7.97 8.58
C LYS A 331 -21.22 -9.49 8.61
N ASN A 332 -20.69 -10.17 7.60
CA ASN A 332 -20.72 -11.63 7.49
C ASN A 332 -19.39 -12.31 7.87
N ILE A 333 -18.46 -11.58 8.48
CA ILE A 333 -17.24 -12.18 9.05
C ILE A 333 -17.63 -13.15 10.18
N THR A 334 -17.15 -14.38 10.06
CA THR A 334 -17.31 -15.44 11.07
C THR A 334 -16.07 -15.60 11.93
N ARG A 335 -14.91 -15.21 11.41
CA ARG A 335 -13.63 -15.32 12.11
C ARG A 335 -12.66 -14.22 11.68
N VAL A 336 -11.98 -13.64 12.65
CA VAL A 336 -10.85 -12.73 12.44
C VAL A 336 -9.61 -13.37 13.08
N LYS A 337 -8.54 -13.53 12.31
CA LYS A 337 -7.23 -13.88 12.87
C LYS A 337 -6.44 -12.61 13.14
N HIS A 338 -6.44 -12.18 14.41
CA HIS A 338 -5.61 -11.09 14.89
C HIS A 338 -4.13 -11.49 14.80
N GLU A 339 -3.41 -10.92 13.81
CA GLU A 339 -1.97 -11.04 13.52
C GLU A 339 -1.29 -12.42 13.63
N GLN A 340 -0.64 -12.83 12.53
CA GLN A 340 0.51 -13.73 12.62
C GLN A 340 1.72 -12.94 13.16
N LYS A 341 2.38 -13.47 14.20
CA LYS A 341 3.55 -12.90 14.92
C LYS A 341 4.66 -12.27 14.04
N ALA A 342 4.75 -12.61 12.76
CA ALA A 342 5.79 -12.18 11.83
C ALA A 342 5.55 -10.80 11.17
N ARG A 343 4.30 -10.28 11.13
CA ARG A 343 4.01 -9.00 10.42
C ARG A 343 4.43 -7.75 11.21
N ARG A 344 4.74 -7.89 12.50
CA ARG A 344 4.98 -6.78 13.44
C ARG A 344 6.44 -6.56 13.82
N THR A 345 7.39 -7.21 13.13
CA THR A 345 8.82 -6.96 13.41
C THR A 345 9.11 -5.49 13.14
N ARG A 346 9.35 -4.77 14.24
CA ARG A 346 9.41 -3.30 14.35
C ARG A 346 10.28 -2.69 13.24
N LEU A 347 9.63 -2.00 12.30
CA LEU A 347 10.27 -0.99 11.44
C LEU A 347 10.79 0.21 12.26
N ILE A 348 10.36 0.34 13.52
CA ILE A 348 10.48 1.57 14.33
C ILE A 348 11.88 1.84 14.92
N ASP A 349 12.93 1.03 14.71
CA ASP A 349 14.19 1.29 15.44
C ASP A 349 15.54 1.06 14.73
N LYS A 350 15.61 0.82 13.40
CA LYS A 350 16.91 0.52 12.75
C LYS A 350 17.16 1.07 11.33
N SER A 351 16.32 1.94 10.78
CA SER A 351 16.54 2.53 9.44
C SER A 351 17.55 3.68 9.41
N SER A 352 17.90 4.28 10.56
CA SER A 352 18.72 5.51 10.62
C SER A 352 20.22 5.35 10.29
N LYS A 353 20.67 4.23 9.71
CA LYS A 353 22.09 4.00 9.37
C LYS A 353 22.39 3.37 8.01
N LEU A 354 21.41 3.21 7.13
CA LEU A 354 21.65 2.69 5.77
C LEU A 354 21.40 3.79 4.75
N SER A 355 22.24 4.82 4.76
CA SER A 355 22.47 5.64 3.57
C SER A 355 23.37 4.82 2.63
N CYS A 356 22.84 4.33 1.52
CA CYS A 356 23.68 3.90 0.41
C CYS A 356 24.48 5.12 -0.05
N LYS A 357 25.81 5.08 0.10
CA LYS A 357 26.68 6.00 -0.61
C LYS A 357 26.65 5.57 -2.08
N VAL A 358 25.86 6.27 -2.88
CA VAL A 358 26.02 6.29 -4.33
C VAL A 358 26.61 7.65 -4.67
N SER A 359 27.88 7.64 -5.06
CA SER A 359 28.56 8.73 -5.74
C SER A 359 28.13 8.81 -7.19
#